data_AF-A0A1C7YXT6-F1
#
_entry.id   AF-A0A1C7YXT6-F1
#
_cell.length_a   1.000
_cell.length_b   1.000
_cell.length_c   1.000
_cell.angle_alpha   90.00
_cell.angle_beta   90.00
_cell.angle_gamma   90.00
#
_symmetry.space_group_name_H-M   'P 1'
#
loop_
_entity.id
_entity.type
_entity.pdbx_description
1 polymer ?
#
loop_
_entity_poly.entity_id
_entity_poly.type
_entity_poly.pdbx_seq_one_letter_code
_entity_poly.pdbx_strand_id
1 'polypeptide(L)'
;MGNGDAHLKNFGLLYRDPLGSDAALAPAYDIVNTTAYIKEDSLALSLDGSKSLFASRLGILALAQVCDVVKPRQRLQKLIAAAQASLRDNAEFAGDAPGVFEAIEYNLSLYSQSFS
;
A
#
# COMPACT_ATOMS: atom_id res chain seq x y z
N MET A 1 3.89 2.07 2.75
CA MET A 1 3.58 3.43 2.25
C MET A 1 2.69 4.21 3.21
N GLY A 2 1.66 3.63 3.85
CA GLY A 2 0.87 4.35 4.86
C GLY A 2 -0.10 5.38 4.29
N ASN A 3 -0.86 5.00 3.26
CA ASN A 3 -1.91 5.83 2.67
C ASN A 3 -3.26 5.49 3.32
N GLY A 4 -3.70 6.30 4.28
CA GLY A 4 -5.02 6.17 4.91
C GLY A 4 -6.17 6.64 4.02
N ASP A 5 -5.90 7.46 3.01
CA ASP A 5 -6.92 8.08 2.14
C ASP A 5 -7.22 7.28 0.85
N ALA A 6 -6.79 6.01 0.79
CA ALA A 6 -7.01 5.15 -0.38
C ALA A 6 -8.48 4.67 -0.51
N HIS A 7 -9.42 5.59 -0.67
CA HIS A 7 -10.86 5.31 -0.78
C HIS A 7 -11.28 4.89 -2.20
N LEU A 8 -12.51 4.36 -2.38
CA LEU A 8 -12.97 3.80 -3.66
C LEU A 8 -12.83 4.74 -4.86
N LYS A 9 -12.95 6.06 -4.66
CA LYS A 9 -12.79 7.05 -5.75
C LYS A 9 -11.35 7.17 -6.27
N ASN A 10 -10.39 6.59 -5.57
CA ASN A 10 -8.96 6.57 -5.96
C ASN A 10 -8.61 5.34 -6.82
N PHE A 11 -9.61 4.53 -7.16
CA PHE A 11 -9.47 3.41 -8.08
C PHE A 11 -10.25 3.70 -9.36
N GLY A 12 -9.52 3.92 -10.45
CA GLY A 12 -10.08 4.17 -11.77
C GLY A 12 -10.15 2.91 -12.63
N LEU A 13 -11.08 2.90 -13.57
CA LEU A 13 -11.16 1.91 -14.63
C LEU A 13 -10.97 2.59 -15.99
N LEU A 14 -10.22 1.92 -16.86
CA LEU A 14 -10.07 2.25 -18.26
C LEU A 14 -10.93 1.30 -19.08
N TYR A 15 -11.61 1.88 -20.07
CA TYR A 15 -12.39 1.15 -21.06
C TYR A 15 -11.90 1.59 -22.43
N ARG A 16 -11.71 0.65 -23.35
CA ARG A 16 -11.41 0.96 -24.76
C ARG A 16 -12.64 0.76 -25.61
N ASP A 17 -13.54 -0.14 -25.20
CA ASP A 17 -14.85 -0.32 -25.80
C ASP A 17 -15.91 0.52 -25.04
N PRO A 18 -16.66 1.41 -25.72
CA PRO A 18 -17.77 2.14 -25.12
C PRO A 18 -18.87 1.25 -24.52
N LEU A 19 -18.98 -0.01 -24.95
CA LEU A 19 -19.92 -0.99 -24.41
C LEU A 19 -19.45 -1.60 -23.09
N GLY A 20 -18.21 -1.34 -22.66
CA GLY A 20 -17.75 -1.57 -21.28
C GLY A 20 -17.31 -2.99 -20.94
N SER A 21 -17.15 -3.88 -21.94
CA SER A 21 -16.79 -5.28 -21.70
C SER A 21 -15.30 -5.50 -21.35
N ASP A 22 -14.46 -4.48 -21.54
CA ASP A 22 -13.01 -4.57 -21.47
C ASP A 22 -12.39 -3.75 -20.31
N ALA A 23 -13.13 -3.64 -19.20
CA ALA A 23 -12.67 -2.90 -18.02
C ALA A 23 -11.28 -3.36 -17.55
N ALA A 24 -10.34 -2.42 -17.51
CA ALA A 24 -9.01 -2.62 -16.95
C ALA A 24 -8.76 -1.61 -15.82
N LEU A 25 -7.98 -1.98 -14.82
CA LEU A 25 -7.55 -1.01 -13.80
C LEU A 25 -6.72 0.11 -14.44
N ALA A 26 -7.03 1.35 -14.11
CA ALA A 26 -6.17 2.48 -14.40
C ALA A 26 -4.84 2.37 -13.63
N PRO A 27 -3.76 3.02 -14.09
CA PRO A 27 -2.58 3.20 -13.26
C PRO A 27 -2.95 3.79 -11.91
N ALA A 28 -2.26 3.38 -10.85
CA ALA A 28 -2.51 3.91 -9.52
C ALA A 28 -2.22 5.42 -9.47
N TYR A 29 -3.09 6.18 -8.83
CA TYR A 29 -3.00 7.63 -8.64
C TYR A 29 -3.36 7.98 -7.19
N ASP A 30 -3.13 9.24 -6.82
CA ASP A 30 -3.43 9.77 -5.48
C ASP A 30 -2.79 8.94 -4.34
N ILE A 31 -1.53 8.55 -4.55
CA ILE A 31 -0.72 7.85 -3.56
C ILE A 31 -0.02 8.88 -2.69
N VAL A 32 -0.49 9.02 -1.45
CA VAL A 32 0.08 9.93 -0.46
C VAL A 32 0.46 9.17 0.81
N ASN A 33 1.44 9.67 1.56
CA ASN A 33 1.78 9.12 2.88
C ASN A 33 1.09 9.98 3.95
N THR A 34 -0.09 9.54 4.38
CA THR A 34 -0.84 10.25 5.43
C THR A 34 -0.24 10.00 6.80
N THR A 35 0.41 8.85 7.02
CA THR A 35 1.05 8.50 8.30
C THR A 35 2.24 9.40 8.68
N ALA A 36 2.83 10.12 7.72
CA ALA A 36 3.83 11.16 7.99
C ALA A 36 3.25 12.34 8.79
N TYR A 37 1.94 12.55 8.74
CA TYR A 37 1.25 13.67 9.40
C TYR A 37 0.25 13.18 10.45
N ILE A 38 -0.32 11.98 10.29
CA ILE A 38 -1.32 11.38 11.15
C ILE A 38 -0.81 9.99 11.58
N LYS A 39 -0.10 9.93 12.71
CA LYS A 39 0.62 8.72 13.14
C LYS A 39 -0.25 7.46 13.25
N GLU A 40 -1.50 7.62 13.68
CA GLU A 40 -2.46 6.54 13.90
C GLU A 40 -3.61 6.60 12.89
N ASP A 41 -3.28 6.92 11.63
CA ASP A 41 -4.30 6.95 10.58
C ASP A 41 -4.93 5.57 10.34
N SER A 42 -6.12 5.61 9.75
CA SER A 42 -6.92 4.44 9.45
C SER A 42 -7.02 4.22 7.95
N LEU A 43 -7.16 2.96 7.54
CA LEU A 43 -7.48 2.61 6.17
C LEU A 43 -8.87 3.16 5.80
N ALA A 44 -8.97 3.81 4.65
CA ALA A 44 -10.26 4.15 4.06
C ALA A 44 -11.17 2.93 3.85
N LEU A 45 -10.58 1.82 3.39
CA LEU A 45 -11.24 0.53 3.16
C LEU A 45 -10.89 -0.46 4.27
N SER A 46 -11.91 -1.10 4.85
CA SER A 46 -11.68 -2.11 5.88
C SER A 46 -11.05 -3.37 5.30
N LEU A 47 -10.05 -3.89 6.00
CA LEU A 47 -9.41 -5.17 5.72
C LEU A 47 -9.64 -6.08 6.91
N ASP A 48 -10.31 -7.21 6.67
CA ASP A 48 -10.70 -8.18 7.69
C ASP A 48 -11.48 -7.54 8.85
N GLY A 49 -12.47 -6.69 8.51
CA GLY A 49 -13.30 -5.98 9.48
C GLY A 49 -12.61 -4.83 10.23
N SER A 50 -11.31 -4.63 10.03
CA SER A 50 -10.54 -3.57 10.69
C SER A 50 -10.17 -2.44 9.73
N LYS A 51 -10.16 -1.21 10.23
CA LYS A 51 -9.57 -0.03 9.56
C LYS A 51 -8.23 0.37 10.14
N SER A 52 -7.72 -0.29 11.17
CA SER A 52 -6.42 0.07 11.75
C SER A 52 -5.30 -0.34 10.80
N LEU A 53 -4.48 0.60 10.33
CA LEU A 53 -3.31 0.30 9.50
C LEU A 53 -2.39 -0.76 10.13
N PHE A 54 -2.23 -0.70 11.45
CA PHE A 54 -1.44 -1.67 12.21
C PHE A 54 -2.13 -3.04 12.20
N ALA A 55 -3.35 -3.16 12.71
CA ALA A 55 -4.00 -4.47 12.88
C ALA A 55 -4.32 -5.14 11.54
N SER A 56 -4.82 -4.36 10.58
CA SER A 56 -5.24 -4.86 9.27
C SER A 56 -4.09 -5.47 8.46
N ARG A 57 -2.82 -5.11 8.71
CA ARG A 57 -1.69 -5.69 7.99
C ARG A 57 -1.69 -7.22 8.06
N LEU A 58 -2.07 -7.80 9.20
CA LEU A 58 -2.07 -9.25 9.42
C LEU A 58 -3.13 -9.97 8.55
N GLY A 59 -4.19 -9.26 8.15
CA GLY A 59 -5.24 -9.77 7.26
C GLY A 59 -4.84 -9.84 5.78
N ILE A 60 -3.67 -9.33 5.39
CA ILE A 60 -3.25 -9.28 3.98
C ILE A 60 -3.16 -10.67 3.34
N LEU A 61 -2.68 -11.67 4.07
CA LEU A 61 -2.60 -13.04 3.54
C LEU A 61 -3.99 -13.68 3.38
N ALA A 62 -4.94 -13.34 4.25
CA ALA A 62 -6.32 -13.79 4.13
C ALA A 62 -7.01 -13.14 2.92
N LEU A 63 -6.85 -11.81 2.74
CA LEU A 63 -7.33 -11.12 1.54
C LEU A 63 -6.73 -11.73 0.27
N ALA A 64 -5.43 -11.99 0.28
CA ALA A 64 -4.73 -12.57 -0.86
C ALA A 64 -5.30 -13.94 -1.23
N GLN A 65 -5.73 -14.73 -0.25
CA GLN A 65 -6.42 -16.00 -0.50
C GLN A 65 -7.82 -15.78 -1.10
N VAL A 66 -8.60 -14.82 -0.59
CA VAL A 66 -9.93 -14.48 -1.15
C VAL A 66 -9.84 -14.00 -2.59
N CYS A 67 -8.76 -13.30 -2.95
CA CYS A 67 -8.53 -12.77 -4.29
C CYS A 67 -7.71 -13.71 -5.20
N ASP A 68 -7.49 -14.96 -4.80
CA ASP A 68 -6.70 -15.95 -5.58
C ASP A 68 -5.31 -15.47 -6.00
N VAL A 69 -4.65 -14.68 -5.14
CA VAL A 69 -3.33 -14.13 -5.42
C VAL A 69 -2.28 -15.25 -5.38
N VAL A 70 -1.68 -15.52 -6.53
CA VAL A 70 -0.63 -16.53 -6.67
C VAL A 70 0.64 -16.13 -5.91
N LYS A 71 1.13 -17.04 -5.04
CA LYS A 71 2.36 -16.91 -4.23
C LYS A 71 2.40 -15.60 -3.41
N PRO A 72 1.44 -15.37 -2.51
CA PRO A 72 1.25 -14.06 -1.89
C PRO A 72 2.42 -13.62 -1.00
N ARG A 73 3.03 -14.56 -0.26
CA ARG A 73 4.24 -14.28 0.55
C ARG A 73 5.40 -13.78 -0.31
N GLN A 74 5.67 -14.44 -1.43
CA GLN A 74 6.75 -14.03 -2.34
C GLN A 74 6.48 -12.67 -2.97
N ARG A 75 5.22 -12.38 -3.34
CA ARG A 75 4.83 -11.05 -3.83
C ARG A 75 5.05 -9.98 -2.77
N LEU A 76 4.66 -10.25 -1.52
CA LEU A 76 4.83 -9.32 -0.42
C LEU A 76 6.31 -9.03 -0.13
N GLN A 77 7.15 -10.07 -0.10
CA GLN A 77 8.60 -9.92 0.05
C GLN A 77 9.21 -9.07 -1.07
N LYS A 78 8.77 -9.27 -2.32
CA LYS A 78 9.19 -8.43 -3.45
C LYS A 78 8.76 -6.97 -3.29
N LEU A 79 7.54 -6.72 -2.82
CA LEU A 79 7.04 -5.36 -2.58
C LEU A 79 7.82 -4.66 -1.45
N ILE A 80 8.11 -5.36 -0.36
CA ILE A 80 8.94 -4.84 0.74
C ILE A 80 10.33 -4.48 0.22
N ALA A 81 10.99 -5.41 -0.50
CA ALA A 81 12.31 -5.18 -1.07
C ALA A 81 12.34 -4.02 -2.07
N ALA A 82 11.31 -3.90 -2.92
CA ALA A 82 11.17 -2.80 -3.87
C ALA A 82 11.00 -1.45 -3.17
N ALA A 83 10.19 -1.40 -2.10
CA ALA A 83 10.03 -0.18 -1.31
C ALA A 83 11.32 0.22 -0.59
N GLN A 84 12.06 -0.74 -0.04
CA GLN A 84 13.38 -0.49 0.55
C GLN A 84 14.39 0.01 -0.49
N ALA A 85 14.40 -0.56 -1.70
CA ALA A 85 15.24 -0.08 -2.80
C ALA A 85 14.86 1.35 -3.19
N SER A 86 13.57 1.62 -3.35
CA SER A 86 13.07 2.97 -3.67
C SER A 86 13.51 4.01 -2.65
N LEU A 87 13.50 3.71 -1.34
CA LEU A 87 14.01 4.65 -0.33
C LEU A 87 15.50 4.94 -0.52
N ARG A 88 16.32 3.93 -0.80
CA ARG A 88 17.76 4.10 -1.05
C ARG A 88 18.03 4.91 -2.31
N ASP A 89 17.33 4.57 -3.40
CA ASP A 89 17.51 5.21 -4.70
C ASP A 89 17.06 6.68 -4.68
N ASN A 90 16.22 7.06 -3.72
CA ASN A 90 15.69 8.42 -3.55
C ASN A 90 16.22 9.11 -2.29
N ALA A 91 17.31 8.62 -1.69
CA ALA A 91 17.83 9.12 -0.42
C ALA A 91 18.20 10.61 -0.45
N GLU A 92 18.48 11.16 -1.63
CA GLU A 92 18.73 12.60 -1.83
C GLU A 92 17.55 13.49 -1.39
N PHE A 93 16.32 13.00 -1.48
CA PHE A 93 15.12 13.73 -1.05
C PHE A 93 14.80 13.60 0.44
N ALA A 94 15.57 12.80 1.19
CA ALA A 94 15.32 12.58 2.61
C ALA A 94 15.43 13.88 3.44
N GLY A 95 16.28 14.82 3.00
CA GLY A 95 16.38 16.15 3.62
C GLY A 95 15.15 17.02 3.43
N ASP A 96 14.46 16.88 2.28
CA ASP A 96 13.28 17.68 1.94
C ASP A 96 12.01 17.17 2.62
N ALA A 97 11.92 15.85 2.86
CA ALA A 97 10.73 15.21 3.41
C ALA A 97 11.04 14.13 4.47
N PRO A 98 11.76 14.46 5.56
CA PRO A 98 12.23 13.47 6.53
C PRO A 98 11.09 12.65 7.16
N GLY A 99 9.96 13.29 7.49
CA GLY A 99 8.79 12.61 8.07
C GLY A 99 8.15 11.57 7.14
N VAL A 100 8.26 11.75 5.82
CA VAL A 100 7.78 10.76 4.84
C VAL A 100 8.70 9.54 4.85
N PHE A 101 10.01 9.74 4.83
CA PHE A 101 10.98 8.64 4.89
C PHE A 101 10.82 7.85 6.19
N GLU A 102 10.82 8.53 7.34
CA GLU A 102 10.63 7.92 8.66
C GLU A 102 9.33 7.10 8.72
N ALA A 103 8.22 7.64 8.22
CA ALA A 103 6.95 6.94 8.20
C ALA A 103 6.97 5.69 7.29
N ILE A 104 7.61 5.76 6.11
CA ILE A 104 7.73 4.59 5.23
C ILE A 104 8.60 3.54 5.88
N GLU A 105 9.76 3.90 6.43
CA GLU A 105 10.69 2.99 7.10
C GLU A 105 10.04 2.29 8.30
N TYR A 106 9.35 3.05 9.14
CA TYR A 106 8.59 2.51 10.26
C TYR A 106 7.59 1.46 9.79
N ASN A 107 6.75 1.79 8.79
CA ASN A 107 5.80 0.84 8.23
C ASN A 107 6.49 -0.39 7.62
N LEU A 108 7.57 -0.21 6.86
CA LEU A 108 8.32 -1.33 6.28
C LEU A 108 8.90 -2.26 7.35
N SER A 109 9.35 -1.72 8.48
CA SER A 109 9.84 -2.52 9.60
C SER A 109 8.74 -3.43 10.16
N LEU A 110 7.52 -2.92 10.34
CA LEU A 110 6.38 -3.69 10.83
C LEU A 110 5.99 -4.82 9.87
N TYR A 111 5.98 -4.53 8.57
CA TYR A 111 5.68 -5.53 7.54
C TYR A 111 6.79 -6.58 7.46
N SER A 112 8.06 -6.16 7.54
CA SER A 112 9.19 -7.09 7.55
C SER A 112 9.11 -8.03 8.75
N GLN A 113 8.84 -7.53 9.96
CA GLN A 113 8.68 -8.37 11.15
C GLN A 113 7.49 -9.34 11.07
N SER A 114 6.41 -8.94 10.38
CA SER A 114 5.18 -9.73 10.30
C SER A 114 5.23 -10.81 9.21
N PHE A 115 6.09 -10.64 8.19
CA PHE A 115 6.09 -11.45 6.98
C PHE A 115 7.48 -11.89 6.49
N SER A 116 8.50 -11.72 7.33
CA SER A 116 9.84 -12.31 7.16
C SER A 116 9.79 -13.83 7.14
#